data_AF-A0A7S4U8X8-F1
#
_entry.id   AF-A0A7S4U8X8-F1
#
_cell.length_a   1.000
_cell.length_b   1.000
_cell.length_c   1.000
_cell.angle_alpha   90.00
_cell.angle_beta   90.00
_cell.angle_gamma   90.00
#
_symmetry.space_group_name_H-M   'P 1'
#
loop_
_entity.id
_entity.type
_entity.pdbx_description
1 polymer ?
#
loop_
_entity_poly.entity_id
_entity_poly.type
_entity_poly.pdbx_seq_one_letter_code
_entity_poly.pdbx_strand_id
1 'polypeptide(L)'
;VNMKEVDELIAGGWVNVEEDIFAQQLTRIDAKQFKKINSKELFNWNRKNKEVLAPNFTRMIKHFNALSSWVRTQIVILPEKEERTKILKKFIRIMEELKKLNNFNSLMAILAGIN
;
A
#
# COMPACT_ATOMS: atom_id res chain seq x y z
N VAL A 1 22.48 2.34 -4.77
CA VAL A 1 21.48 3.38 -5.07
C VAL A 1 22.10 4.70 -4.66
N ASN A 2 22.23 5.64 -5.59
CA ASN A 2 22.85 6.95 -5.32
C ASN A 2 21.85 7.83 -4.52
N MET A 3 22.33 8.73 -3.64
CA MET A 3 21.43 9.60 -2.87
C MET A 3 20.46 10.40 -3.74
N LYS A 4 20.86 10.81 -4.95
CA LYS A 4 19.93 11.45 -5.90
C LYS A 4 18.74 10.57 -6.30
N GLU A 5 18.91 9.25 -6.43
CA GLU A 5 17.82 8.32 -6.75
C GLU A 5 16.91 8.09 -5.53
N VAL A 6 17.50 8.07 -4.33
CA VAL A 6 16.75 8.01 -3.06
C VAL A 6 15.90 9.27 -2.90
N ASP A 7 16.50 10.43 -3.15
CA ASP A 7 15.82 11.71 -3.13
C ASP A 7 14.71 11.75 -4.18
N GLU A 8 14.91 11.30 -5.42
CA GLU A 8 13.84 11.24 -6.44
C GLU A 8 12.68 10.31 -6.05
N LEU A 9 12.97 9.17 -5.41
CA LEU A 9 11.96 8.21 -4.94
C LEU A 9 11.13 8.74 -3.76
N ILE A 10 11.72 9.61 -2.93
CA ILE A 10 11.06 10.29 -1.81
C ILE A 10 10.47 11.64 -2.24
N ALA A 11 11.05 12.29 -3.25
CA ALA A 11 10.69 13.59 -3.81
C ALA A 11 9.37 13.58 -4.59
N GLY A 12 8.70 12.44 -4.69
CA GLY A 12 7.29 12.38 -5.05
C GLY A 12 6.36 13.18 -4.11
N GLY A 13 6.90 13.84 -3.08
CA GLY A 13 6.18 14.79 -2.22
C GLY A 13 5.24 14.12 -1.22
N TRP A 14 5.14 12.79 -1.24
CA TRP A 14 4.23 12.01 -0.41
C TRP A 14 4.51 12.19 1.09
N VAL A 15 5.77 12.44 1.47
CA VAL A 15 6.17 12.72 2.86
C VAL A 15 5.50 13.99 3.40
N ASN A 16 5.21 14.95 2.52
CA ASN A 16 4.55 16.22 2.85
C ASN A 16 3.02 16.16 2.73
N VAL A 17 2.46 15.02 2.31
CA VAL A 17 1.01 14.84 2.24
C VAL A 17 0.49 14.49 3.64
N GLU A 18 -0.56 15.17 4.08
CA GLU A 18 -1.24 14.88 5.35
C GLU A 18 -1.75 13.44 5.37
N GLU A 19 -1.64 12.79 6.53
CA GLU A 19 -1.90 11.35 6.62
C GLU A 19 -3.37 10.97 6.36
N ASP A 20 -4.30 11.87 6.68
CA ASP A 20 -5.72 11.70 6.42
C ASP A 20 -6.03 11.73 4.92
N ILE A 21 -5.44 12.67 4.17
CA ILE A 21 -5.57 12.77 2.71
C ILE A 21 -4.98 11.51 2.07
N PHE A 22 -3.81 11.07 2.54
CA PHE A 22 -3.16 9.86 2.03
C PHE A 22 -4.06 8.63 2.23
N ALA A 23 -4.60 8.46 3.44
CA ALA A 23 -5.51 7.37 3.77
C ALA A 23 -6.82 7.42 2.95
N GLN A 24 -7.37 8.62 2.72
CA GLN A 24 -8.55 8.80 1.87
C GLN A 24 -8.28 8.39 0.42
N GLN A 25 -7.13 8.76 -0.16
CA GLN A 25 -6.80 8.38 -1.53
C GLN A 25 -6.58 6.87 -1.68
N LEU A 26 -5.85 6.24 -0.75
CA LEU A 26 -5.72 4.78 -0.70
C LEU A 26 -7.08 4.10 -0.61
N THR A 27 -7.95 4.59 0.27
CA THR A 27 -9.32 4.07 0.44
C THR A 27 -10.15 4.22 -0.82
N ARG A 28 -10.03 5.33 -1.55
CA ARG A 28 -10.72 5.53 -2.82
C ARG A 28 -10.25 4.54 -3.88
N ILE A 29 -8.95 4.30 -3.97
CA ILE A 29 -8.36 3.33 -4.92
C ILE A 29 -8.83 1.92 -4.59
N ASP A 30 -8.69 1.50 -3.33
CA ASP A 30 -9.12 0.19 -2.84
C ASP A 30 -10.62 -0.02 -3.05
N ALA A 31 -11.45 0.95 -2.67
CA ALA A 31 -12.91 0.86 -2.85
C ALA A 31 -13.29 0.70 -4.34
N LYS A 32 -12.61 1.42 -5.25
CA LYS A 32 -12.86 1.29 -6.70
C LYS A 32 -12.46 -0.09 -7.23
N GLN A 33 -11.39 -0.68 -6.71
CA GLN A 33 -10.98 -2.03 -7.10
C GLN A 33 -11.88 -3.10 -6.50
N PHE A 34 -12.21 -2.98 -5.22
CA PHE A 34 -13.05 -3.91 -4.48
C PHE A 34 -14.45 -4.02 -5.09
N LYS A 35 -15.07 -2.89 -5.46
CA LYS A 35 -16.38 -2.86 -6.13
C LYS A 35 -16.43 -3.60 -7.48
N LYS A 36 -15.28 -3.84 -8.12
CA LYS A 36 -15.21 -4.57 -9.39
C LYS A 36 -15.15 -6.09 -9.20
N ILE A 37 -14.93 -6.59 -7.99
CA ILE A 37 -14.78 -8.01 -7.73
C ILE A 37 -16.14 -8.68 -7.82
N ASN A 38 -16.26 -9.66 -8.72
CA ASN A 38 -17.42 -10.53 -8.77
C ASN A 38 -17.27 -11.68 -7.76
N SER A 39 -18.34 -12.07 -7.06
CA SER A 39 -18.33 -13.17 -6.10
C SER A 39 -17.82 -14.50 -6.69
N LYS A 40 -18.02 -14.75 -7.99
CA LYS A 40 -17.49 -15.94 -8.69
C LYS A 40 -15.95 -15.98 -8.71
N GLU A 41 -15.30 -14.83 -8.70
CA GLU A 41 -13.84 -14.73 -8.67
C GLU A 41 -13.27 -15.31 -7.36
N LEU A 42 -14.00 -15.12 -6.25
CA LEU A 42 -13.60 -15.60 -4.92
C LEU A 42 -13.59 -17.13 -4.79
N PHE A 43 -14.27 -17.85 -5.68
CA PHE A 43 -14.21 -19.32 -5.74
C PHE A 43 -13.12 -19.84 -6.68
N ASN A 44 -12.57 -18.98 -7.54
CA ASN A 44 -11.68 -19.40 -8.63
C ASN A 44 -10.25 -18.83 -8.53
N TRP A 45 -9.98 -17.93 -7.59
CA TRP A 45 -8.69 -17.24 -7.46
C TRP A 45 -7.50 -18.15 -7.12
N ASN A 46 -7.74 -19.33 -6.55
CA ASN A 46 -6.71 -20.28 -6.18
C ASN A 46 -6.38 -21.29 -7.30
N ARG A 47 -7.00 -21.16 -8.47
CA ARG A 47 -6.77 -22.04 -9.63
C ARG A 47 -5.56 -21.58 -10.45
N LYS A 48 -4.98 -22.49 -11.25
CA LYS A 48 -3.84 -22.17 -12.13
C LYS A 48 -4.10 -20.99 -13.07
N ASN A 49 -5.33 -20.85 -13.56
CA ASN A 49 -5.73 -19.78 -14.50
C ASN A 49 -6.41 -18.59 -13.80
N LYS A 50 -6.02 -18.28 -12.55
CA LYS A 50 -6.64 -17.21 -11.73
C LYS A 50 -6.66 -15.83 -12.38
N GLU A 51 -5.69 -15.51 -13.23
CA GLU A 51 -5.65 -14.22 -13.93
C GLU A 51 -6.81 -14.05 -14.92
N VAL A 52 -7.34 -15.17 -15.46
CA VAL A 52 -8.50 -15.19 -16.36
C VAL A 52 -9.79 -15.37 -15.57
N LEU A 53 -9.79 -16.24 -14.55
CA LEU A 53 -11.00 -16.61 -13.80
C LEU A 53 -11.35 -15.63 -12.66
N ALA A 54 -10.37 -14.89 -12.17
CA ALA A 54 -10.47 -13.95 -11.04
C ALA A 54 -9.64 -12.69 -11.28
N PRO A 55 -9.83 -11.98 -12.42
CA PRO A 55 -8.96 -10.86 -12.81
C PRO A 55 -9.01 -9.68 -11.83
N ASN A 56 -10.18 -9.35 -11.27
CA ASN A 56 -10.33 -8.21 -10.37
C ASN A 56 -9.79 -8.54 -8.98
N PHE A 57 -10.06 -9.75 -8.49
CA PHE A 57 -9.52 -10.19 -7.21
C PHE A 57 -7.99 -10.31 -7.26
N THR A 58 -7.45 -10.89 -8.34
CA THR A 58 -6.00 -11.01 -8.53
C THR A 58 -5.33 -9.63 -8.66
N ARG A 59 -6.00 -8.67 -9.32
CA ARG A 59 -5.52 -7.27 -9.35
C ARG A 59 -5.49 -6.65 -7.96
N MET A 60 -6.49 -6.89 -7.12
CA MET A 60 -6.50 -6.37 -5.74
C MET A 60 -5.37 -6.98 -4.90
N ILE A 61 -5.08 -8.29 -5.05
CA ILE A 61 -3.91 -8.92 -4.42
C ILE A 61 -2.60 -8.29 -4.91
N LYS A 62 -2.47 -8.06 -6.23
CA LYS A 62 -1.29 -7.39 -6.80
C LYS A 62 -1.12 -5.98 -6.24
N HIS A 63 -2.21 -5.23 -6.08
CA HIS A 63 -2.18 -3.90 -5.46
C HIS A 63 -1.71 -3.96 -4.01
N PHE A 64 -2.23 -4.90 -3.21
CA PHE A 64 -1.79 -5.13 -1.83
C PHE A 64 -0.27 -5.40 -1.76
N ASN A 65 0.23 -6.33 -2.59
CA ASN A 65 1.66 -6.68 -2.61
C ASN A 65 2.54 -5.55 -3.11
N ALA A 66 2.06 -4.76 -4.07
CA ALA A 66 2.78 -3.58 -4.54
C ALA A 66 2.88 -2.52 -3.44
N LEU A 67 1.80 -2.29 -2.70
CA LEU A 67 1.77 -1.34 -1.59
C LEU A 67 2.71 -1.79 -0.45
N SER A 68 2.66 -3.07 -0.04
CA SER A 68 3.55 -3.58 1.01
C SER A 68 5.03 -3.54 0.60
N SER A 69 5.33 -3.90 -0.64
CA SER A 69 6.68 -3.78 -1.20
C SER A 69 7.14 -2.33 -1.24
N TRP A 70 6.28 -1.40 -1.67
CA TRP A 70 6.60 0.02 -1.72
C TRP A 70 6.90 0.57 -0.31
N VAL A 71 6.07 0.27 0.69
CA VAL A 71 6.32 0.67 2.10
C VAL A 71 7.69 0.19 2.57
N ARG A 72 8.01 -1.09 2.33
CA ARG A 72 9.32 -1.65 2.69
C ARG A 72 10.46 -0.92 2.00
N THR A 73 10.34 -0.65 0.70
CA THR A 73 11.35 0.10 -0.05
C THR A 73 11.55 1.51 0.52
N GLN A 74 10.48 2.25 0.84
CA GLN A 74 10.58 3.59 1.42
C GLN A 74 11.32 3.60 2.77
N ILE A 75 11.21 2.52 3.56
CA ILE A 75 11.89 2.41 4.85
C ILE A 75 13.37 2.01 4.65
N VAL A 76 13.65 1.03 3.78
CA VAL A 76 14.99 0.45 3.64
C VAL A 76 15.94 1.34 2.82
N ILE A 77 15.41 2.17 1.93
CA ILE A 77 16.23 3.05 1.08
C ILE A 77 16.91 4.18 1.87
N LEU A 78 16.34 4.55 3.03
CA LEU A 78 16.86 5.61 3.88
C LEU A 78 18.09 5.14 4.68
N PRO A 79 19.26 5.79 4.49
CA PRO A 79 20.49 5.38 5.16
C PRO A 79 20.45 5.67 6.66
N GLU A 80 19.92 6.84 7.04
CA GLU A 80 19.94 7.35 8.39
C GLU A 80 18.82 6.77 9.27
N LYS A 81 19.17 6.35 10.49
CA LYS A 81 18.21 5.78 11.45
C LYS A 81 17.11 6.77 11.82
N GLU A 82 17.46 8.05 11.95
CA GLU A 82 16.51 9.11 12.30
C GLU A 82 15.46 9.31 11.22
N GLU A 83 15.86 9.29 9.95
CA GLU A 83 14.94 9.40 8.80
C GLU A 83 14.03 8.18 8.69
N ARG A 84 14.58 6.96 8.84
CA ARG A 84 13.76 5.73 8.90
C ARG A 84 12.69 5.81 9.99
N THR A 85 13.06 6.34 11.16
CA THR A 85 12.12 6.50 12.29
C THR A 85 11.02 7.50 11.95
N LYS A 86 11.32 8.61 11.26
CA LYS A 86 10.32 9.58 10.80
C LYS A 86 9.32 8.96 9.82
N ILE A 87 9.81 8.20 8.83
CA ILE A 87 8.96 7.52 7.85
C ILE A 87 8.09 6.43 8.50
N LEU A 88 8.65 5.62 9.38
CA LEU A 88 7.89 4.63 10.15
C LEU A 88 6.75 5.27 10.94
N LYS A 89 7.03 6.36 11.66
CA LYS A 89 6.00 7.12 12.39
C LYS A 89 4.91 7.65 11.46
N LYS A 90 5.27 8.13 10.27
CA LYS A 90 4.30 8.57 9.26
C LYS A 90 3.40 7.42 8.80
N PHE A 91 3.95 6.25 8.49
CA PHE A 91 3.15 5.09 8.13
C PHE A 91 2.20 4.64 9.25
N ILE A 92 2.63 4.67 10.51
CA ILE A 92 1.76 4.36 11.66
C ILE A 92 0.57 5.32 11.73
N ARG A 93 0.80 6.63 11.56
CA ARG A 93 -0.29 7.63 11.51
C ARG A 93 -1.24 7.39 10.34
N ILE A 94 -0.72 7.07 9.15
CA ILE A 94 -1.55 6.69 8.00
C ILE A 94 -2.41 5.45 8.32
N MET A 95 -1.84 4.44 9.01
CA MET A 95 -2.59 3.26 9.44
C MET A 95 -3.71 3.60 10.44
N GLU A 96 -3.50 4.55 11.36
CA GLU A 96 -4.53 5.03 12.27
C GLU A 96 -5.69 5.67 11.51
N GLU A 97 -5.41 6.50 10.50
CA GLU A 97 -6.44 7.10 9.64
C GLU A 97 -7.16 6.04 8.77
N LEU A 98 -6.42 5.07 8.21
CA LEU A 98 -7.03 3.95 7.48
C LEU A 98 -7.95 3.11 8.36
N LYS A 99 -7.62 2.94 9.64
CA LYS A 99 -8.47 2.26 10.63
C LYS A 99 -9.77 3.02 10.86
N LYS A 100 -9.72 4.36 10.98
CA LYS A 100 -10.93 5.21 11.10
C LYS A 100 -11.82 5.11 9.86
N LEU A 101 -11.22 4.98 8.67
CA LEU A 101 -11.92 4.79 7.40
C LEU A 101 -12.38 3.34 7.15
N ASN A 102 -12.11 2.40 8.07
CA ASN A 102 -12.35 0.96 7.90
C ASN A 102 -11.69 0.35 6.65
N ASN A 103 -10.61 0.94 6.14
CA ASN A 103 -9.83 0.36 5.05
C ASN A 103 -8.79 -0.62 5.58
N PHE A 104 -9.24 -1.82 5.94
CA PHE A 104 -8.37 -2.86 6.46
C PHE A 104 -7.43 -3.46 5.40
N ASN A 105 -7.74 -3.33 4.10
CA ASN A 105 -6.88 -3.86 3.04
C ASN A 105 -5.55 -3.11 2.99
N SER A 106 -5.58 -1.78 2.79
CA SER A 106 -4.37 -0.95 2.81
C SER A 106 -3.68 -0.95 4.17
N LEU A 107 -4.44 -0.94 5.28
CA LEU A 107 -3.85 -1.00 6.63
C LEU A 107 -2.98 -2.24 6.79
N MET A 108 -3.50 -3.41 6.43
CA MET A 108 -2.75 -4.67 6.51
C MET A 108 -1.60 -4.72 5.51
N ALA A 109 -1.72 -4.08 4.35
CA ALA A 109 -0.64 -3.98 3.37
C ALA A 109 0.54 -3.18 3.92
N ILE A 110 0.27 -2.04 4.57
CA ILE A 110 1.29 -1.23 5.22
C ILE A 110 1.93 -2.01 6.38
N LEU A 111 1.12 -2.66 7.22
CA LEU A 111 1.63 -3.49 8.31
C LEU A 111 2.55 -4.62 7.80
N ALA A 112 2.19 -5.28 6.70
CA ALA A 112 3.02 -6.31 6.07
C ALA A 112 4.31 -5.77 5.43
N GLY A 113 4.36 -4.47 5.09
CA GLY A 113 5.58 -3.81 4.63
C GLY A 113 6.53 -3.42 5.77
N ILE A 114 5.98 -3.17 6.96
CA ILE A 114 6.73 -2.81 8.17
C ILE A 114 7.30 -4.05 8.88
N ASN A 115 6.51 -5.14 8.94
CA ASN A 115 6.93 -6.44 9.46
C ASN A 115 7.96 -7.13 8.56
#